data_AF-A0A1I0G4C1-F1
#
_entry.id   AF-A0A1I0G4C1-F1
#
_cell.length_a   1.000
_cell.length_b   1.000
_cell.length_c   1.000
_cell.angle_alpha   90.00
_cell.angle_beta   90.00
_cell.angle_gamma   90.00
#
_symmetry.space_group_name_H-M   'P 1'
#
loop_
_entity.id
_entity.type
_entity.pdbx_description
1 polymer ?
#
loop_
_entity_poly.entity_id
_entity_poly.type
_entity_poly.pdbx_seq_one_letter_code
_entity_poly.pdbx_strand_id
1 'polypeptide(L)' 'MITIANVGRRHICRCIKTMNIVIGKEQRDLFTKGHIYDCVIRDSGHLQVYYKIYGNEFDLSCTKEEFEESFVLIKRKGMR' A
#
# COMPACT_ATOMS: atom_id res chain seq x y z
N MET A 1 21.03 10.98 16.80
CA MET A 1 20.46 11.05 15.44
C MET A 1 19.20 10.19 15.43
N ILE A 2 18.01 10.79 15.46
CA ILE A 2 16.75 10.03 15.41
C ILE A 2 16.50 9.74 13.93
N THR A 3 16.76 8.51 13.51
CA THR A 3 16.46 8.04 12.15
C THR A 3 14.94 7.89 12.04
N ILE A 4 14.25 8.87 11.44
CA ILE A 4 12.80 8.78 11.18
C ILE A 4 12.63 7.82 9.99
N ALA A 5 12.52 6.52 10.28
CA ALA A 5 12.22 5.51 9.27
C ALA A 5 10.77 5.71 8.78
N ASN A 6 10.62 6.00 7.48
CA ASN A 6 9.39 6.34 6.74
C ASN A 6 8.82 7.76 6.97
N VAL A 7 9.38 8.72 6.22
CA VAL A 7 8.73 10.01 5.95
C VAL A 7 7.47 9.76 5.09
N GLY A 8 6.29 10.15 5.58
CA GLY A 8 5.02 10.07 4.85
C GLY A 8 3.78 10.03 5.77
N ARG A 9 2.60 10.31 5.23
CA ARG A 9 1.34 10.27 5.99
C ARG A 9 0.83 8.83 6.03
N ARG A 10 0.46 8.35 7.22
CA ARG A 10 -0.15 7.02 7.42
C ARG A 10 -1.63 7.07 7.06
N HIS A 11 -2.07 6.10 6.28
CA HIS A 11 -3.44 5.90 5.82
C HIS A 11 -3.78 4.43 5.90
N ILE A 12 -5.05 4.13 5.62
CA ILE A 12 -5.54 2.77 5.40
C ILE A 12 -6.11 2.70 3.98
N CYS A 13 -5.83 1.61 3.27
CA CYS A 13 -6.37 1.35 1.95
C CYS A 13 -7.09 0.00 1.92
N ARG A 14 -8.08 -0.11 1.03
CA ARG A 14 -8.73 -1.38 0.71
C ARG A 14 -8.19 -1.89 -0.60
N CYS A 15 -7.77 -3.15 -0.64
CA CYS A 15 -7.44 -3.83 -1.90
C CYS A 15 -8.72 -4.08 -2.71
N ILE A 16 -8.74 -3.69 -3.98
CA ILE A 16 -9.89 -3.87 -4.89
C ILE A 16 -9.65 -4.97 -5.92
N LYS A 17 -8.40 -5.45 -6.05
CA LYS A 17 -7.96 -6.48 -7.00
C LYS A 17 -6.95 -7.39 -6.31
N THR A 18 -7.25 -8.69 -6.23
CA THR A 18 -6.31 -9.67 -5.65
C THR A 18 -5.03 -9.70 -6.48
N MET A 19 -3.89 -9.54 -5.80
CA MET A 19 -2.56 -9.65 -6.39
C MET A 19 -1.95 -10.96 -5.91
N ASN A 20 -1.47 -11.76 -6.86
CA ASN A 20 -0.81 -13.03 -6.56
C ASN A 20 0.60 -13.06 -7.14
N ILE A 21 1.41 -13.94 -6.58
CA ILE A 21 2.74 -14.28 -7.04
C ILE A 21 2.87 -15.79 -7.13
N VAL A 22 3.64 -16.28 -8.09
CA VAL A 22 3.99 -17.69 -8.20
C VAL A 22 5.43 -17.87 -7.71
N ILE A 23 5.62 -18.68 -6.67
CA ILE A 23 6.93 -19.03 -6.13
C ILE A 23 7.12 -20.54 -6.30
N GLY A 24 8.01 -20.93 -7.22
CA GLY A 24 8.16 -22.32 -7.62
C GLY A 24 6.88 -22.87 -8.25
N LYS A 25 6.19 -23.77 -7.55
CA LYS A 25 4.91 -24.38 -7.99
C LYS A 25 3.70 -23.88 -7.20
N GLU A 26 3.90 -23.00 -6.22
CA GLU A 26 2.83 -22.46 -5.38
C GLU A 26 2.40 -21.08 -5.86
N GLN A 27 1.08 -20.85 -5.90
CA GLN A 27 0.51 -19.52 -6.05
C GLN A 27 0.13 -18.98 -4.67
N ARG A 28 0.56 -17.76 -4.38
CA ARG A 28 0.26 -17.07 -3.11
C ARG A 28 -0.34 -15.70 -3.38
N ASP A 29 -1.31 -15.31 -2.58
CA ASP A 29 -1.86 -13.97 -2.61
C ASP A 29 -0.97 -13.02 -1.79
N LEU A 30 -0.46 -11.97 -2.45
CA LEU A 30 0.26 -10.88 -1.80
C LEU A 30 -0.71 -9.91 -1.13
N PHE A 31 -1.79 -9.58 -1.85
CA PHE A 31 -2.87 -8.72 -1.38
C PHE A 31 -4.20 -9.30 -1.82
N THR A 32 -5.14 -9.40 -0.88
CA THR A 32 -6.45 -10.03 -1.10
C THR A 32 -7.52 -8.98 -1.30
N LYS A 33 -8.30 -9.10 -2.39
CA LYS A 33 -9.45 -8.21 -2.64
C LYS A 33 -10.38 -8.14 -1.43
N GLY A 34 -10.76 -6.92 -1.06
CA GLY A 34 -11.62 -6.60 0.08
C GLY A 34 -10.87 -6.39 1.39
N HIS A 35 -9.63 -6.89 1.51
CA HIS A 35 -8.83 -6.73 2.72
C HIS A 35 -8.34 -5.28 2.89
N ILE A 36 -8.19 -4.85 4.15
CA ILE A 36 -7.74 -3.51 4.51
C ILE A 36 -6.29 -3.59 4.97
N TYR A 37 -5.45 -2.75 4.38
CA TYR A 37 -4.02 -2.70 4.67
C TYR A 37 -3.64 -1.30 5.16
N ASP A 38 -2.62 -1.24 6.02
CA ASP A 38 -1.95 0.01 6.31
C ASP A 38 -1.15 0.47 5.10
N CYS A 39 -1.14 1.77 4.85
CA CYS A 39 -0.29 2.34 3.83
C CYS A 39 0.30 3.69 4.23
N VAL A 40 1.40 4.06 3.59
CA VAL A 40 2.04 5.36 3.72
C VAL A 40 2.09 6.04 2.36
N ILE A 41 1.68 7.30 2.33
CA ILE A 41 1.80 8.17 1.15
C ILE A 41 2.91 9.18 1.42
N ARG A 42 3.90 9.21 0.54
CA ARG A 42 5.06 10.12 0.61
C ARG A 42 4.76 11.37 -0.23
N ASP A 43 4.79 12.54 0.41
CA ASP A 43 4.61 13.85 -0.25
C ASP A 43 5.91 14.40 -0.88
N SER A 44 7.01 13.64 -0.82
CA SER A 44 8.32 14.08 -1.31
C SER A 44 8.35 14.02 -2.85
N GLY A 45 8.06 15.14 -3.52
CA GLY A 45 7.98 15.30 -4.98
C GLY A 45 9.24 15.00 -5.81
N HIS A 46 10.21 14.26 -5.26
CA HIS A 46 11.45 13.86 -5.91
C HIS A 46 11.54 12.35 -6.22
N LEU A 47 10.58 11.51 -5.78
CA LEU A 47 10.58 10.06 -6.01
C LEU A 47 9.33 9.64 -6.78
N GLN A 48 9.48 8.83 -7.83
CA GLN A 48 8.34 8.27 -8.60
C GLN A 48 7.48 7.28 -7.79
N VAL A 49 7.99 6.77 -6.66
CA VAL A 49 7.30 5.81 -5.79
C VAL A 49 6.74 6.52 -4.56
N TYR A 50 5.43 6.80 -4.62
CA TYR A 50 4.74 7.63 -3.64
C TYR A 50 3.98 6.81 -2.59
N TYR A 51 3.65 5.55 -2.87
CA TYR A 51 2.80 4.72 -2.01
C TYR A 51 3.56 3.52 -1.49
N LYS A 52 3.40 3.21 -0.21
CA LYS A 52 3.86 1.95 0.38
C LYS A 52 2.70 1.28 1.12
N ILE A 53 2.33 0.06 0.72
CA ILE A 53 1.28 -0.77 1.33
C ILE A 53 1.95 -1.89 2.12
N TYR A 54 1.56 -2.06 3.38
CA TYR A 54 2.09 -3.11 4.25
C TYR A 54 1.15 -4.33 4.20
N GLY A 55 1.60 -5.40 3.56
CA GLY A 55 0.94 -6.70 3.60
C GLY A 55 1.35 -7.50 4.84
N ASN A 56 0.86 -8.74 4.94
CA ASN A 56 1.18 -9.61 6.07
C ASN A 56 2.64 -10.10 6.05
N GLU A 57 3.13 -10.42 4.85
CA GLU A 57 4.48 -10.98 4.64
C GLU A 57 5.37 -10.05 3.79
N PHE A 58 4.76 -9.24 2.91
CA PHE A 58 5.46 -8.39 1.96
C PHE A 58 4.93 -6.96 1.96
N ASP A 59 5.81 -6.01 1.71
CA ASP A 59 5.46 -4.62 1.45
C ASP A 59 5.46 -4.34 -0.06
N LEU A 60 4.45 -3.61 -0.55
CA LEU A 60 4.42 -3.10 -1.92
C LEU A 60 4.76 -1.62 -1.91
N SER A 61 5.78 -1.21 -2.67
CA SER A 61 6.02 0.20 -2.97
C SER A 61 5.66 0.46 -4.43
N CYS A 62 4.77 1.41 -4.69
CA CYS A 62 4.22 1.64 -6.03
C CYS A 62 3.98 3.13 -6.34
N THR A 63 3.76 3.43 -7.62
CA THR A 63 3.32 4.75 -8.07
C THR A 63 1.86 5.00 -7.71
N LYS A 64 1.37 6.21 -7.96
CA LYS A 64 -0.05 6.51 -7.74
C LYS A 64 -0.94 5.71 -8.68
N GLU A 65 -0.55 5.58 -9.94
CA GLU A 65 -1.30 4.88 -10.99
C GLU A 65 -1.47 3.40 -10.62
N GLU A 66 -0.37 2.74 -10.26
CA GLU A 66 -0.37 1.34 -9.80
C GLU A 66 -1.20 1.15 -8.51
N PHE A 67 -1.13 2.13 -7.60
CA PHE A 67 -1.97 2.12 -6.40
C PHE A 67 -3.46 2.14 -6.77
N GLU A 68 -3.88 3.05 -7.66
CA GLU A 68 -5.29 3.23 -8.04
C GLU A 68 -5.85 2.04 -8.84
N GLU A 69 -5.02 1.24 -9.50
CA GLU A 69 -5.43 -0.01 -10.14
C GLU A 69 -5.83 -1.12 -9.16
N SER A 70 -5.23 -1.14 -7.97
CA SER A 70 -5.31 -2.27 -7.04
C SER A 70 -5.83 -1.91 -5.65
N PHE A 71 -5.85 -0.63 -5.28
CA PHE A 71 -6.21 -0.14 -3.96
C PHE A 71 -7.02 1.16 -4.01
N VAL A 72 -7.80 1.40 -2.96
CA VAL A 72 -8.49 2.67 -2.73
C VAL A 72 -8.26 3.13 -1.30
N LEU A 73 -8.00 4.43 -1.10
CA LEU A 73 -7.88 5.00 0.24
C LEU A 73 -9.24 4.99 0.95
N ILE A 74 -9.24 4.51 2.19
CA ILE A 74 -10.42 4.60 3.06
C ILE A 74 -10.36 5.94 3.77
N LYS A 75 -11.20 6.89 3.36
CA LYS A 75 -11.40 8.13 4.12
C LYS A 75 -12.08 7.78 5.44
N ARG A 76 -11.47 8.13 6.57
CA ARG A 76 -12.20 8.14 7.85
C ARG A 76 -13.38 9.10 7.71
N LYS A 77 -14.60 8.60 7.86
CA LYS A 77 -15.80 9.43 7.95
C LYS A 77 -15.72 10.21 9.28
N GLY A 78 -15.39 11.49 9.21
CA GLY A 78 -15.58 12.46 10.31
C GLY A 78 -14.46 12.54 11.34
N MET A 79 -13.63 13.57 11.23
CA MET A 79 -13.53 14.52 12.33
C MET A 79 -14.20 15.80 11.84
N ARG A 80 -15.37 16.08 12.39
CA ARG A 80 -15.98 17.42 12.37
C ARG A 80 -15.32 18.25 13.45
#